data_AF-A0A5B0MZ91-F1
#
_entry.id   AF-A0A5B0MZ91-F1
#
_cell.length_a   1.000
_cell.length_b   1.000
_cell.length_c   1.000
_cell.angle_alpha   90.00
_cell.angle_beta   90.00
_cell.angle_gamma   90.00
#
_symmetry.space_group_name_H-M   'P 1'
#
loop_
_entity.id
_entity.type
_entity.pdbx_description
1 polymer ?
#
loop_
_entity_poly.entity_id
_entity_poly.type
_entity_poly.pdbx_seq_one_letter_code
_entity_poly.pdbx_strand_id
1 'polypeptide(L)'
;MNPTSILSGGMPSSEMVKDGELREHLSGCMEEVFEAAKKIFGIASFPAEFASIERILKSTERAGERATIKPSMLADWEQGRPLEIQAILGLPIRIAANAAIKLPRIQSMYAFLTQLELARSQKKEANQHSS
;
A
#
# COMPACT_ATOMS: atom_id res chain seq x y z
N MET A 1 -2.36 2.52 -1.80
CA MET A 1 -3.64 1.86 -2.14
C MET A 1 -3.55 0.35 -1.98
N ASN A 2 -2.69 -0.37 -2.70
CA ASN A 2 -2.64 -1.85 -2.62
C ASN A 2 -2.60 -2.42 -1.20
N PRO A 3 -1.64 -2.06 -0.32
CA PRO A 3 -1.58 -2.60 1.03
C PRO A 3 -2.79 -2.17 1.88
N THR A 4 -3.18 -0.90 1.79
CA THR A 4 -4.30 -0.30 2.52
C THR A 4 -5.60 -1.06 2.27
N SER A 5 -5.84 -1.53 1.04
CA SER A 5 -7.09 -2.22 0.71
C SER A 5 -7.34 -3.50 1.49
N ILE A 6 -6.28 -4.22 1.89
CA ILE A 6 -6.41 -5.39 2.76
C ILE A 6 -6.68 -4.94 4.20
N LEU A 7 -5.91 -3.95 4.68
CA LEU A 7 -5.99 -3.46 6.06
C LEU A 7 -7.28 -2.70 6.36
N SER A 8 -7.95 -2.16 5.33
CA SER A 8 -9.26 -1.52 5.43
C SER A 8 -10.42 -2.50 5.22
N GLY A 9 -10.18 -3.81 5.32
CA GLY A 9 -11.24 -4.82 5.23
C GLY A 9 -11.72 -5.14 3.80
N GLY A 10 -10.90 -4.87 2.78
CA GLY A 10 -11.20 -5.24 1.39
C GLY A 10 -11.81 -4.13 0.53
N MET A 11 -11.56 -2.86 0.87
CA MET A 11 -12.15 -1.75 0.13
C MET A 11 -11.49 -1.53 -1.25
N PRO A 12 -12.28 -1.26 -2.31
CA PRO A 12 -11.77 -0.78 -3.58
C PRO A 12 -11.05 0.56 -3.48
N SER A 13 -10.13 0.83 -4.41
CA SER A 13 -9.35 2.08 -4.44
C SER A 13 -10.21 3.33 -4.45
N SER A 14 -11.28 3.32 -5.25
CA SER A 14 -12.20 4.47 -5.41
C SER A 14 -13.03 4.76 -4.16
N GLU A 15 -13.23 3.77 -3.27
CA GLU A 15 -13.95 3.96 -2.02
C GLU A 15 -12.99 4.45 -0.92
N MET A 16 -11.78 3.88 -0.84
CA MET A 16 -10.76 4.34 0.11
C MET A 16 -10.41 5.82 -0.04
N VAL A 17 -10.40 6.37 -1.26
CA VAL A 17 -10.08 7.79 -1.48
C VAL A 17 -11.22 8.75 -1.12
N LYS A 18 -12.45 8.25 -0.94
CA LYS A 18 -13.63 9.02 -0.53
C LYS A 18 -13.82 9.04 0.98
N ASP A 19 -13.33 8.01 1.67
CA ASP A 19 -13.30 7.97 3.13
C ASP A 19 -12.23 8.94 3.66
N GLY A 20 -12.59 9.79 4.62
CA GLY A 20 -11.72 10.88 5.08
C GLY A 20 -10.44 10.39 5.76
N GLU A 21 -10.56 9.43 6.68
CA GLU A 21 -9.44 8.87 7.45
C GLU A 21 -8.51 8.06 6.55
N LEU A 22 -9.08 7.25 5.64
CA LEU A 22 -8.28 6.51 4.68
C LEU A 22 -7.65 7.42 3.64
N ARG A 23 -8.31 8.50 3.21
CA ARG A 23 -7.71 9.49 2.31
C ARG A 23 -6.50 10.16 2.95
N GLU A 24 -6.59 10.55 4.22
CA GLU A 24 -5.45 11.12 4.96
C GLU A 24 -4.31 10.10 5.06
N HIS A 25 -4.62 8.85 5.43
CA HIS A 25 -3.64 7.77 5.46
C HIS A 25 -2.96 7.57 4.10
N LEU A 26 -3.74 7.55 3.00
CA LEU A 26 -3.22 7.40 1.65
C LEU A 26 -2.32 8.56 1.24
N SER A 27 -2.71 9.81 1.54
CA SER A 27 -1.86 10.99 1.30
C SER A 27 -0.56 10.88 2.08
N GLY A 28 -0.62 10.60 3.39
CA GLY A 28 0.57 10.48 4.23
C GLY A 28 1.52 9.36 3.79
N CYS A 29 1.00 8.24 3.28
CA CYS A 29 1.84 7.20 2.69
C CYS A 29 2.54 7.66 1.41
N MET A 30 1.85 8.39 0.54
CA MET A 30 2.44 8.94 -0.67
C MET A 30 3.47 10.02 -0.35
N GLU A 31 3.20 10.88 0.64
CA GLU A 31 4.13 11.90 1.13
C GLU A 31 5.41 11.27 1.68
N GLU A 32 5.33 10.22 2.50
CA GLU A 32 6.50 9.49 3.00
C GLU A 32 7.40 9.02 1.85
N VAL A 33 6.81 8.40 0.83
CA VAL A 33 7.56 7.90 -0.33
C VAL A 33 8.15 9.04 -1.15
N PHE A 34 7.40 10.12 -1.37
CA PHE A 34 7.84 11.27 -2.16
C PHE A 34 8.97 12.02 -1.47
N GLU A 35 8.85 12.28 -0.17
CA GLU A 35 9.90 12.95 0.62
C GLU A 35 11.17 12.10 0.71
N ALA A 36 11.02 10.79 0.88
CA ALA A 36 12.18 9.89 0.85
C ALA A 36 12.88 9.91 -0.50
N ALA A 37 12.12 9.79 -1.59
CA ALA A 37 12.66 9.84 -2.94
C ALA A 37 13.39 11.16 -3.22
N LYS A 38 12.83 12.31 -2.84
CA LYS A 38 13.50 13.62 -2.99
C LYS A 38 14.87 13.64 -2.32
N LYS A 39 14.96 13.15 -1.09
CA LYS A 39 16.22 13.07 -0.33
C LYS A 39 17.21 12.09 -0.96
N ILE A 40 16.76 10.90 -1.37
CA ILE A 40 17.59 9.86 -1.98
C ILE A 40 18.20 10.33 -3.31
N PHE A 41 17.40 11.00 -4.15
CA PHE A 41 17.84 11.48 -5.46
C PHE A 41 18.45 12.89 -5.43
N GLY A 42 18.47 13.55 -4.28
CA GLY A 42 19.00 14.91 -4.14
C GLY A 42 18.22 15.96 -4.94
N ILE A 43 16.91 15.77 -5.13
CA ILE A 43 16.04 16.69 -5.87
C ILE A 43 15.19 17.52 -4.91
N ALA A 44 15.02 18.81 -5.22
CA ALA A 44 14.16 19.70 -4.42
C ALA A 44 12.67 19.45 -4.66
N SER A 45 12.31 19.06 -5.88
CA SER A 45 10.95 18.77 -6.30
C SER A 45 10.94 17.76 -7.44
N PHE A 46 9.84 17.02 -7.58
CA PHE A 46 9.60 16.23 -8.79
C PHE A 46 9.35 17.16 -9.99
N PRO A 47 9.66 16.70 -11.22
CA PRO A 47 9.30 17.42 -12.44
C PRO A 47 7.80 17.72 -12.51
N ALA A 48 7.41 18.83 -13.15
CA ALA A 48 6.03 19.33 -13.16
C ALA A 48 5.03 18.38 -13.84
N GLU A 49 5.51 17.49 -14.71
CA GLU A 49 4.75 16.44 -15.37
C GLU A 49 4.35 15.29 -14.42
N PHE A 50 5.01 15.14 -13.27
CA PHE A 50 4.64 14.14 -12.27
C PHE A 50 3.32 14.56 -11.61
N ALA A 51 2.40 13.59 -11.48
CA ALA A 51 1.14 13.83 -10.83
C ALA A 51 1.36 14.15 -9.34
N SER A 52 0.76 15.25 -8.87
CA SER A 52 0.68 15.53 -7.44
C SER A 52 -0.14 14.45 -6.73
N ILE A 53 0.09 14.27 -5.44
CA ILE A 53 -0.66 13.33 -4.59
C ILE A 53 -2.17 13.58 -4.71
N GLU A 54 -2.58 14.84 -4.60
CA GLU A 54 -3.98 15.23 -4.75
C GLU A 54 -4.54 14.91 -6.14
N ARG A 55 -3.74 15.06 -7.21
CA ARG A 55 -4.14 14.66 -8.56
C ARG A 55 -4.31 13.15 -8.67
N ILE A 56 -3.43 12.36 -8.04
CA ILE A 56 -3.54 10.90 -7.99
C ILE A 56 -4.85 10.52 -7.28
N LEU A 57 -5.09 11.03 -6.08
CA LEU A 57 -6.30 10.74 -5.29
C LEU A 57 -7.59 11.09 -6.05
N LYS A 58 -7.67 12.31 -6.62
CA LYS A 58 -8.82 12.74 -7.46
C LYS A 58 -8.97 11.91 -8.73
N SER A 59 -7.87 11.49 -9.36
CA SER A 59 -7.95 10.65 -10.56
C SER A 59 -8.52 9.27 -10.23
N THR A 60 -8.12 8.69 -9.10
CA THR A 60 -8.65 7.40 -8.63
C THR A 60 -10.13 7.50 -8.26
N GLU A 61 -10.53 8.58 -7.60
CA GLU A 61 -11.93 8.83 -7.24
C GLU A 61 -12.82 8.87 -8.49
N ARG A 62 -12.44 9.67 -9.50
CA ARG A 62 -13.16 9.78 -10.78
C ARG A 62 -13.16 8.48 -11.57
N ALA A 63 -12.06 7.73 -11.55
CA ALA A 63 -12.01 6.45 -12.25
C ALA A 63 -13.02 5.44 -11.67
N GLY A 64 -13.32 5.57 -10.37
CA GLY A 64 -14.38 4.82 -9.69
C GLY A 64 -15.81 5.09 -10.19
N GLU A 65 -16.05 6.21 -10.87
CA GLU A 65 -17.36 6.49 -11.50
C GLU A 65 -17.62 5.60 -12.71
N ARG A 66 -16.55 5.06 -13.32
CA ARG A 66 -16.62 4.24 -14.53
C ARG A 66 -16.48 2.75 -14.25
N ALA A 67 -15.62 2.39 -13.31
CA ALA A 67 -15.38 1.00 -12.96
C ALA A 67 -14.83 0.88 -11.53
N THR A 68 -15.20 -0.20 -10.85
CA THR A 68 -14.59 -0.56 -9.56
C THR A 68 -13.13 -0.95 -9.76
N ILE A 69 -12.22 -0.21 -9.14
CA ILE A 69 -10.79 -0.50 -9.20
C ILE A 69 -10.41 -1.34 -7.99
N LYS A 70 -10.31 -2.66 -8.20
CA LYS A 70 -9.79 -3.60 -7.20
C LYS A 70 -8.26 -3.64 -7.27
N PRO A 71 -7.54 -3.32 -6.17
CA PRO A 71 -6.12 -3.54 -6.06
C PRO A 71 -5.68 -4.99 -6.30
N SER A 72 -4.56 -5.21 -6.98
CA SER A 72 -4.03 -6.55 -7.26
C SER A 72 -3.77 -7.34 -5.98
N MET A 73 -3.14 -6.70 -4.99
CA MET A 73 -2.83 -7.33 -3.71
C MET A 73 -4.09 -7.77 -2.94
N LEU A 74 -5.20 -7.03 -3.06
CA LEU A 74 -6.49 -7.46 -2.51
C LEU A 74 -7.03 -8.68 -3.26
N ALA A 75 -6.93 -8.69 -4.60
CA ALA A 75 -7.33 -9.85 -5.38
C ALA A 75 -6.52 -11.10 -5.03
N ASP A 76 -5.21 -10.96 -4.75
CA ASP A 76 -4.36 -12.05 -4.26
C ASP A 76 -4.73 -12.49 -2.85
N TRP A 77 -5.07 -11.54 -1.97
CA TRP A 77 -5.53 -11.83 -0.63
C TRP A 77 -6.81 -12.67 -0.63
N GLU A 78 -7.83 -12.25 -1.37
CA GLU A 78 -9.11 -12.94 -1.50
C GLU A 78 -8.95 -14.35 -2.10
N GLN A 79 -7.99 -14.53 -3.01
CA GLN A 79 -7.73 -15.80 -3.68
C GLN A 79 -6.74 -16.70 -2.90
N GLY A 80 -6.32 -16.29 -1.70
CA GLY A 80 -5.39 -17.07 -0.89
C GLY A 80 -3.99 -17.18 -1.50
N ARG A 81 -3.63 -16.31 -2.45
CA ARG A 81 -2.32 -16.28 -3.10
C ARG A 81 -1.28 -15.56 -2.22
N PRO A 82 0.02 -15.88 -2.40
CA PRO A 82 1.10 -15.11 -1.80
C PRO A 82 1.01 -13.63 -2.17
N LEU A 83 1.26 -12.75 -1.22
CA LEU A 83 1.23 -11.31 -1.41
C LEU A 83 2.62 -10.77 -1.79
N GLU A 84 2.64 -9.73 -2.63
CA GLU A 84 3.87 -9.05 -3.05
C GLU A 84 4.44 -8.09 -1.97
N ILE A 85 4.38 -8.46 -0.69
CA ILE A 85 4.77 -7.59 0.45
C ILE A 85 6.21 -7.12 0.32
N GLN A 86 7.13 -8.02 -0.05
CA GLN A 86 8.55 -7.69 -0.16
C GLN A 86 8.83 -6.71 -1.30
N ALA A 87 8.18 -6.88 -2.45
CA ALA A 87 8.39 -6.00 -3.60
C ALA A 87 7.74 -4.62 -3.39
N ILE A 88 6.52 -4.58 -2.85
CA ILE A 88 5.74 -3.35 -2.72
C ILE A 88 6.12 -2.53 -1.49
N LEU A 89 6.51 -3.17 -0.38
CA LEU A 89 6.80 -2.49 0.89
C LEU A 89 8.25 -2.72 1.36
N GLY A 90 8.71 -3.97 1.33
CA GLY A 90 10.04 -4.33 1.84
C GLY A 90 11.18 -3.63 1.09
N LEU A 91 11.13 -3.61 -0.24
CA LEU A 91 12.14 -2.96 -1.07
C LEU A 91 12.19 -1.44 -0.84
N PRO A 92 11.08 -0.67 -0.89
CA PRO A 92 11.09 0.74 -0.52
C PRO A 92 11.65 1.01 0.88
N ILE A 93 11.28 0.20 1.89
CA ILE A 93 11.80 0.32 3.26
C ILE A 93 13.32 0.15 3.28
N ARG A 94 13.85 -0.86 2.58
CA ARG A 94 15.29 -1.11 2.50
C ARG A 94 16.04 0.02 1.80
N ILE A 95 15.49 0.53 0.69
CA ILE A 95 16.07 1.66 -0.04
C ILE A 95 16.12 2.91 0.86
N ALA A 96 15.03 3.23 1.55
CA ALA A 96 14.97 4.37 2.47
C ALA A 96 15.94 4.21 3.65
N ALA A 97 16.05 3.01 4.22
CA ALA A 97 16.96 2.71 5.33
C ALA A 97 18.43 2.93 4.96
N ASN A 98 18.84 2.61 3.73
CA ASN A 98 20.21 2.87 3.23
C ASN A 98 20.54 4.38 3.20
N ALA A 99 19.53 5.24 3.13
CA ALA A 99 19.67 6.69 3.23
C ALA A 99 19.36 7.24 4.64
N ALA A 100 19.27 6.38 5.65
CA ALA A 100 18.87 6.70 7.02
C ALA A 100 17.48 7.38 7.13
N ILE A 101 16.58 7.09 6.20
CA ILE A 101 15.20 7.62 6.16
C ILE A 101 14.24 6.54 6.67
N LYS A 102 13.31 6.93 7.54
CA LYS A 102 12.21 6.08 8.00
C LYS A 102 10.95 6.34 7.18
N LEU A 103 10.17 5.29 6.95
CA LEU A 103 8.87 5.33 6.29
C LEU A 103 7.81 4.75 7.25
N PRO A 104 7.48 5.44 8.35
CA PRO A 104 6.77 4.83 9.47
C PRO A 104 5.40 4.23 9.09
N ARG A 105 4.61 4.87 8.22
CA ARG A 105 3.35 4.28 7.73
C ARG A 105 3.60 3.06 6.85
N ILE A 106 4.58 3.13 5.95
CA ILE A 106 4.95 1.99 5.08
C ILE A 106 5.47 0.81 5.91
N GLN A 107 6.32 1.07 6.91
CA GLN A 107 6.86 0.08 7.84
C GLN A 107 5.77 -0.56 8.70
N SER A 108 4.78 0.23 9.13
CA SER A 108 3.62 -0.29 9.88
C SER A 108 2.78 -1.23 9.02
N MET A 109 2.47 -0.83 7.77
CA MET A 109 1.75 -1.70 6.84
C MET A 109 2.54 -2.98 6.54
N TYR A 110 3.86 -2.90 6.37
CA TYR A 110 4.73 -4.06 6.16
C TYR A 110 4.62 -5.04 7.32
N ALA A 111 4.74 -4.55 8.56
CA ALA A 111 4.67 -5.39 9.76
C ALA A 111 3.32 -6.09 9.87
N PHE A 112 2.21 -5.35 9.74
CA PHE A 112 0.88 -5.94 9.86
C PHE A 112 0.58 -6.95 8.75
N LEU A 113 0.87 -6.61 7.49
CA LEU A 113 0.58 -7.52 6.37
C LEU A 113 1.43 -8.79 6.41
N THR A 114 2.70 -8.69 6.84
CA THR A 114 3.55 -9.87 7.02
C THR A 114 2.96 -10.82 8.07
N GLN A 115 2.47 -10.29 9.19
CA GLN A 115 1.83 -11.10 10.24
C GLN A 115 0.47 -11.65 9.80
N LEU A 116 -0.33 -10.87 9.07
CA LEU A 116 -1.60 -11.32 8.48
C LEU A 116 -1.40 -12.49 7.52
N GLU A 117 -0.39 -12.42 6.65
CA GLU A 117 -0.07 -13.50 5.72
C GLU A 117 0.43 -14.76 6.47
N LEU A 118 1.32 -14.60 7.44
CA LEU A 118 1.82 -15.70 8.27
C LEU A 118 0.68 -16.42 9.00
N ALA A 119 -0.20 -15.66 9.66
CA ALA A 119 -1.34 -16.21 10.39
C ALA A 119 -2.31 -16.97 9.46
N ARG A 120 -2.50 -16.49 8.22
CA ARG A 120 -3.32 -17.17 7.21
C ARG A 120 -2.69 -18.51 6.80
N SER A 121 -1.38 -18.55 6.59
CA SER A 121 -0.65 -19.77 6.25
C SER A 121 -0.72 -20.82 7.36
N GLN A 122 -0.50 -20.42 8.62
CA GLN A 122 -0.60 -21.33 9.78
C GLN A 122 -1.98 -21.93 9.95
N LYS A 123 -3.05 -21.13 9.77
CA LYS A 123 -4.43 -21.65 9.80
C LYS A 123 -4.69 -22.68 8.71
N LYS A 124 -4.14 -22.47 7.51
CA LYS A 124 -4.27 -23.41 6.39
C LYS A 124 -3.58 -24.74 6.71
N GLU A 125 -2.38 -24.70 7.29
CA GLU A 125 -1.65 -25.89 7.73
C GLU A 125 -2.40 -26.66 8.82
N ALA A 126 -2.92 -25.97 9.85
CA ALA A 126 -3.68 -26.60 10.94
C ALA A 126 -4.94 -27.33 10.43
N ASN A 127 -5.67 -26.72 9.48
CA ASN A 127 -6.87 -27.32 8.89
C ASN A 127 -6.55 -28.55 8.03
N GLN A 128 -5.39 -28.60 7.38
CA GLN A 128 -4.95 -29.74 6.58
C GLN A 128 -4.53 -30.94 7.44
N HIS A 129 -4.04 -30.73 8.67
CA HIS A 129 -3.68 -31.80 9.60
C HIS A 129 -4.85 -32.26 10.49
N SER A 130 -5.97 -31.56 10.45
CA SER A 130 -7.19 -31.88 11.22
C SER A 130 -8.27 -32.59 10.38
N SER A 131 -7.98 -32.82 9.09
CA SER A 131 -8.86 -33.52 8.13
C SER A 131 -8.28 -34.88 7.77
#